data_AF-A0A536VDN6-F1
#
_entry.id   AF-A0A536VDN6-F1
#
_cell.length_a   1.000
_cell.length_b   1.000
_cell.length_c   1.000
_cell.angle_alpha   90.00
_cell.angle_beta   90.00
_cell.angle_gamma   90.00
#
_symmetry.space_group_name_H-M   'P 1'
#
loop_
_entity.id
_entity.type
_entity.pdbx_description
1 polymer ?
#
loop_
_entity_poly.entity_id
_entity_poly.type
_entity_poly.pdbx_seq_one_letter_code
_entity_poly.pdbx_strand_id
1 'polypeptide(L)' 'MARPEIKTTVVADGLRYKSKTPGSPFKAASSFGGATMSCFLCGKHRPRSMMKTRKFAGRSHAVCAPSCKALDEAGG' A
#
# COMPACT_ATOMS: atom_id res chain seq x y z
N MET A 1 -21.22 -16.95 6.79
CA MET A 1 -21.15 -17.45 5.39
C MET A 1 -19.82 -17.03 4.79
N ALA A 2 -18.91 -17.97 4.52
CA ALA A 2 -17.62 -17.69 3.88
C ALA A 2 -17.84 -17.28 2.43
N ARG A 3 -17.26 -16.15 2.00
CA ARG A 3 -17.42 -15.63 0.64
C ARG A 3 -16.64 -16.55 -0.33
N PRO A 4 -17.24 -16.97 -1.47
CA PRO A 4 -16.56 -17.86 -2.41
C PRO A 4 -15.27 -17.22 -2.93
N GLU A 5 -14.20 -18.01 -2.99
CA GLU A 5 -12.92 -17.58 -3.56
C GLU A 5 -13.10 -17.30 -5.06
N ILE A 6 -13.07 -16.01 -5.42
CA ILE A 6 -13.11 -15.60 -6.83
C ILE A 6 -11.73 -15.94 -7.41
N LYS A 7 -11.62 -16.75 -8.46
CA LYS A 7 -10.34 -17.01 -9.12
C LYS A 7 -10.21 -16.03 -10.30
N THR A 8 -9.15 -15.23 -10.33
CA THR A 8 -8.89 -14.28 -11.44
C THR A 8 -8.67 -15.04 -12.74
N THR A 9 -9.61 -14.94 -13.68
CA THR A 9 -9.50 -15.52 -15.03
C THR A 9 -9.26 -14.42 -16.06
N VAL A 10 -8.14 -14.52 -16.79
CA VAL A 10 -7.84 -13.66 -17.94
C VAL A 10 -8.44 -14.30 -19.20
N VAL A 11 -9.08 -13.52 -20.05
CA VAL A 11 -9.65 -13.99 -21.32
C VAL A 11 -8.52 -14.23 -22.32
N ALA A 12 -8.61 -15.30 -23.14
CA ALA A 12 -7.59 -15.70 -24.11
C ALA A 12 -7.26 -14.60 -25.14
N ASP A 13 -8.24 -13.77 -25.51
CA ASP A 13 -8.09 -12.61 -26.40
C ASP A 13 -7.43 -11.37 -25.75
N GLY A 14 -6.94 -11.50 -24.51
CA GLY A 14 -5.91 -10.62 -23.95
C GLY A 14 -6.21 -9.12 -23.96
N LEU A 15 -6.91 -8.64 -22.92
CA LEU A 15 -6.67 -7.32 -22.28
C LEU A 15 -7.59 -7.02 -21.08
N ARG A 16 -8.54 -7.90 -20.73
CA ARG A 16 -9.49 -7.66 -19.62
C ARG A 16 -9.63 -8.88 -18.71
N TYR A 17 -9.68 -8.63 -17.40
CA TYR A 17 -10.07 -9.61 -16.38
C TYR A 17 -11.59 -9.80 -16.42
N LYS A 18 -12.09 -11.04 -16.55
CA LYS A 18 -13.54 -11.34 -16.54
C LYS A 18 -14.14 -11.26 -15.13
N SER A 19 -13.35 -11.60 -14.12
CA SER A 19 -13.61 -11.33 -12.72
C SER A 19 -12.28 -11.09 -12.01
N LYS A 20 -12.24 -10.12 -11.10
CA LYS A 20 -11.05 -9.84 -10.29
C LYS A 20 -11.40 -10.07 -8.82
N THR A 21 -10.56 -10.79 -8.11
CA THR A 21 -10.63 -10.81 -6.65
C THR A 21 -10.57 -9.38 -6.13
N PRO A 22 -11.53 -8.95 -5.29
CA PRO A 22 -11.35 -7.74 -4.50
C PRO A 22 -10.27 -8.06 -3.46
N GLY A 23 -9.02 -7.83 -3.86
CA GLY A 23 -7.84 -8.27 -3.12
C GLY A 23 -6.77 -7.20 -3.09
N SER A 24 -7.15 -5.91 -3.03
CA SER A 24 -6.14 -4.92 -2.66
C SER A 24 -5.61 -5.31 -1.27
N PRO A 25 -4.28 -5.38 -1.07
CA PRO A 25 -3.70 -5.63 0.25
C PRO A 25 -4.09 -4.52 1.24
N PHE A 26 -4.55 -3.38 0.73
CA PHE A 26 -5.23 -2.33 1.47
C PHE A 26 -6.70 -2.69 1.62
N LYS A 27 -7.14 -2.98 2.84
CA LYS A 27 -8.56 -3.04 3.19
C LYS A 27 -9.20 -1.68 2.85
N ALA A 28 -10.45 -1.68 2.39
CA ALA A 28 -11.20 -0.45 2.15
C ALA A 28 -11.09 0.45 3.38
N ALA A 29 -10.49 1.63 3.22
CA ALA A 29 -10.30 2.56 4.30
C ALA A 29 -11.69 2.92 4.85
N SER A 30 -11.98 2.53 6.09
CA SER A 30 -13.03 3.23 6.83
C SER A 30 -12.59 4.69 6.91
N SER A 31 -13.52 5.64 6.90
CA SER A 31 -13.22 7.09 6.86
C SER A 31 -12.28 7.58 7.98
N PHE A 32 -12.01 6.74 8.99
CA PHE A 32 -11.14 7.00 10.13
C PHE A 32 -9.98 5.97 10.29
N GLY A 33 -9.88 4.98 9.40
CA GLY A 33 -8.87 3.91 9.46
C GLY A 33 -7.57 4.33 8.78
N GLY A 34 -6.68 4.98 9.54
CA GLY A 34 -5.26 5.23 9.25
C GLY A 34 -4.81 5.04 7.80
N ALA A 35 -4.93 6.08 6.98
CA ALA A 35 -4.41 6.10 5.62
C ALA A 35 -2.90 5.81 5.61
N THR A 36 -2.52 4.57 5.30
CA THR A 36 -1.11 4.21 5.11
C THR A 36 -0.62 4.76 3.77
N MET A 37 0.55 5.37 3.73
CA MET A 37 1.22 5.75 2.48
C MET A 37 2.53 4.99 2.34
N SER A 38 2.99 4.82 1.10
CA SER A 38 4.30 4.24 0.82
C SER A 38 5.41 5.26 1.08
N CYS A 39 6.50 4.80 1.69
CA CYS A 39 7.73 5.58 1.80
C CYS A 39 8.42 5.67 0.43
N PHE A 40 8.79 6.86 0.00
CA PHE A 40 9.49 7.06 -1.29
C PHE A 40 10.85 6.34 -1.38
N LEU A 41 11.50 6.06 -0.24
CA LEU A 41 12.83 5.42 -0.22
C LEU A 41 12.77 3.88 -0.18
N CYS A 42 11.89 3.29 0.64
CA CYS A 42 11.82 1.83 0.82
C CYS A 42 10.57 1.18 0.22
N GLY A 43 9.62 1.96 -0.30
CA GLY A 43 8.38 1.47 -0.92
C GLY A 43 7.34 0.89 0.05
N LYS A 44 7.71 0.57 1.30
CA LYS A 44 6.81 -0.03 2.28
C LYS A 44 5.70 0.94 2.70
N HIS A 45 4.48 0.43 2.80
CA HIS A 45 3.34 1.17 3.34
C HIS A 45 3.43 1.24 4.86
N ARG A 46 3.37 2.46 5.40
CA ARG A 46 3.43 2.75 6.82
C ARG A 46 2.32 3.74 7.18
N PRO A 47 1.87 3.79 8.45
CA PRO A 47 0.88 4.79 8.87
C PRO A 47 1.45 6.20 8.73
N ARG A 48 0.58 7.17 8.43
CA ARG A 48 0.96 8.57 8.18
C ARG A 48 1.67 9.24 9.35
N SER A 49 1.42 8.78 10.58
CA SER A 49 2.10 9.23 11.80
C SER A 49 3.58 8.84 11.86
N MET A 50 3.99 7.79 11.15
CA MET A 50 5.39 7.31 11.10
C MET A 50 6.15 7.87 9.90
N MET A 51 5.59 8.84 9.17
CA MET A 51 6.22 9.46 8.01
C MET A 51 6.47 10.94 8.23
N LYS A 52 7.55 11.43 7.61
CA LYS A 52 7.89 12.84 7.49
C LYS A 52 7.97 13.24 6.03
N THR A 53 7.74 14.52 5.74
CA THR A 53 7.95 15.08 4.41
C THR A 53 9.40 15.51 4.23
N ARG A 54 10.05 15.05 3.15
CA ARG A 54 11.41 15.46 2.78
C ARG A 54 11.41 15.97 1.34
N LYS A 55 12.15 17.04 1.06
CA LYS A 55 12.39 17.50 -0.31
C LYS A 55 13.39 16.55 -0.99
N PHE A 56 13.00 15.97 -2.11
CA PHE A 56 13.84 15.15 -2.98
C PHE A 56 13.63 15.62 -4.42
N ALA A 57 14.72 15.90 -5.14
CA ALA A 57 14.69 16.44 -6.52
C ALA A 57 13.70 17.62 -6.70
N GLY A 58 13.71 18.57 -5.75
CA GLY A 58 12.85 19.77 -5.79
C GLY A 58 11.37 19.55 -5.44
N ARG A 59 10.94 18.31 -5.17
CA ARG A 59 9.55 17.98 -4.80
C ARG A 59 9.48 17.42 -3.39
N SER A 60 8.38 17.68 -2.69
CA SER A 60 8.13 17.13 -1.35
C SER A 60 7.58 15.72 -1.45
N HIS A 61 8.29 14.75 -0.86
CA HIS A 61 7.90 13.34 -0.82
C HIS A 61 7.76 12.84 0.63
N ALA A 62 6.86 11.90 0.85
CA ALA A 62 6.70 11.22 2.13
C ALA A 62 7.77 10.13 2.30
N VAL A 63 8.49 10.17 3.42
CA VAL A 63 9.54 9.20 3.76
C VAL A 63 9.40 8.76 5.22
N CYS A 64 9.92 7.58 5.55
CA CYS A 64 9.95 7.06 6.92
C CYS A 64 10.61 8.04 7.91
N ALA A 65 10.05 8.15 9.10
CA ALA A 65 10.63 8.86 10.25
C ALA A 65 10.81 7.88 11.43
N PRO A 66 11.99 7.80 12.07
CA PRO A 66 13.19 8.60 11.84
C PRO A 66 14.03 8.16 10.62
N SER A 67 14.05 6.86 10.30
CA SER A 67 14.73 6.27 9.14
C SER A 67 14.03 4.99 8.67
N CYS A 68 14.32 4.52 7.44
CA CYS A 68 13.73 3.27 6.94
C CYS A 68 14.18 2.04 7.74
N LYS A 69 15.42 2.03 8.24
CA LYS A 69 15.98 0.91 9.01
C LYS A 69 15.30 0.78 10.38
N ALA A 70 15.18 1.90 11.11
CA ALA A 70 14.56 1.93 12.43
C ALA A 70 13.09 1.49 12.40
N LEU A 71 12.35 1.86 11.33
CA LEU A 71 10.95 1.42 11.18
C LEU A 71 10.82 -0.03 10.69
N ASP A 72 11.86 -0.60 10.11
CA ASP A 72 11.88 -2.02 9.75
C ASP A 72 12.08 -2.90 10.98
N GLU A 73 13.03 -2.53 11.83
CA GLU A 73 13.32 -3.22 13.09
C GLU A 73 12.14 -3.15 14.08
N ALA A 74 11.39 -2.05 14.08
CA ALA A 74 10.23 -1.86 14.97
C ALA A 74 8.93 -2.52 14.48
N GLY A 75 8.91 -3.10 13.28
CA GLY A 75 7.67 -3.51 12.61
C GLY A 75 7.74 -4.89 11.96
N GLY A 76 8.50 -5.81 12.55
CA GLY A 76 8.41 -7.25 12.30
C GLY A 76 7.18 -7.86 12.96
#